data_AF-A0A2K3LIQ7-F1
#
_entry.id   AF-A0A2K3LIQ7-F1
#
_cell.length_a   1.000
_cell.length_b   1.000
_cell.length_c   1.000
_cell.angle_alpha   90.00
_cell.angle_beta   90.00
_cell.angle_gamma   90.00
#
_symmetry.space_group_name_H-M   'P 1'
#
loop_
_entity.id
_entity.type
_entity.pdbx_description
1 polymer ?
#
loop_
_entity_poly.entity_id
_entity_poly.type
_entity_poly.pdbx_seq_one_letter_code
_entity_poly.pdbx_strand_id
1 'polypeptide(L)' 'MAEAKPGLRKPVFTKVDQLRPGTSGHTLTLKVVNTKMVMQKGRPDGPQPRQMRIAESLVGDETGMIIFTTRNDQGIHVL' A
#
# COMPACT_ATOMS: atom_id res chain seq x y z
N MET A 1 -23.20 31.06 16.24
CA MET A 1 -23.45 29.60 16.27
C MET A 1 -22.27 28.96 15.55
N ALA A 2 -21.41 28.22 16.24
CA ALA A 2 -20.30 27.53 15.59
C ALA A 2 -20.85 26.34 14.81
N GLU A 3 -20.65 26.30 13.49
CA GLU A 3 -20.98 25.14 12.67
C GLU A 3 -20.22 23.91 13.19
N ALA A 4 -20.96 22.89 13.61
CA ALA A 4 -20.38 21.62 14.02
C ALA A 4 -19.72 20.96 12.81
N LYS A 5 -18.44 20.59 12.93
CA LYS A 5 -17.74 19.83 11.88
C LYS A 5 -18.53 18.56 11.57
N PRO A 6 -18.84 18.27 10.29
CA PRO A 6 -19.54 17.05 9.92
C PRO A 6 -18.78 15.82 10.43
N GLY A 7 -19.49 14.89 11.07
CA GLY A 7 -18.89 13.68 11.64
C GLY A 7 -18.23 12.84 10.56
N LEU A 8 -17.05 12.28 10.85
CA LEU A 8 -16.39 11.35 9.95
C LEU A 8 -17.22 10.06 9.80
N ARG A 9 -17.36 9.59 8.56
CA ARG A 9 -18.02 8.30 8.29
C ARG A 9 -17.19 7.16 8.88
N LYS A 10 -17.86 6.16 9.44
CA LYS A 10 -17.19 4.94 9.92
C LYS A 10 -16.47 4.26 8.73
N PRO A 11 -15.22 3.83 8.91
CA PRO A 11 -14.51 3.09 7.87
C PRO A 11 -15.21 1.75 7.60
N VAL A 12 -15.28 1.36 6.33
CA VAL A 12 -15.75 0.03 5.91
C VAL A 12 -14.53 -0.74 5.42
N PHE A 13 -14.32 -1.92 6.00
CA PHE A 13 -13.22 -2.79 5.62
C PHE A 13 -13.71 -3.84 4.62
N THR A 14 -12.95 -4.00 3.53
CA THR A 14 -13.20 -4.95 2.46
C THR A 14 -12.20 -6.11 2.58
N LYS A 15 -12.59 -7.28 2.09
CA LYS A 15 -11.75 -8.49 2.04
C LYS A 15 -11.09 -8.67 0.68
N VAL A 16 -10.02 -9.47 0.62
CA VAL A 16 -9.27 -9.68 -0.62
C VAL A 16 -10.14 -10.28 -1.73
N ASP A 17 -11.00 -11.24 -1.43
CA ASP A 17 -11.89 -11.91 -2.41
C ASP A 17 -12.96 -10.98 -3.05
N GLN A 18 -13.25 -9.86 -2.39
CA GLN A 18 -14.22 -8.85 -2.83
C GLN A 18 -13.60 -7.81 -3.77
N LEU A 19 -12.28 -7.80 -3.94
CA LEU A 19 -11.62 -6.87 -4.86
C LEU A 19 -12.02 -7.14 -6.31
N ARG A 20 -12.18 -6.05 -7.08
CA ARG A 20 -12.49 -6.09 -8.51
C ARG A 20 -11.60 -5.09 -9.27
N PRO A 21 -11.11 -5.45 -10.47
CA PRO A 21 -10.40 -4.50 -11.33
C PRO A 21 -11.21 -3.22 -11.58
N GLY A 22 -10.53 -2.08 -11.68
CA GLY A 22 -11.16 -0.78 -11.93
C GLY A 22 -11.83 -0.13 -10.72
N THR A 23 -11.79 -0.75 -9.52
CA THR A 23 -12.29 -0.17 -8.28
C THR A 23 -11.17 0.47 -7.44
N SER A 24 -11.49 1.48 -6.63
CA SER A 24 -10.52 2.22 -5.81
C SER A 24 -11.14 2.72 -4.51
N GLY A 25 -10.30 3.09 -3.53
CA GLY A 25 -10.76 3.65 -2.24
C GLY A 25 -11.09 2.60 -1.18
N HIS A 26 -10.58 1.37 -1.32
CA HIS A 26 -10.81 0.29 -0.38
C HIS A 26 -9.93 0.43 0.86
N THR A 27 -10.48 0.03 2.01
CA THR A 27 -9.71 -0.14 3.24
C THR A 27 -9.62 -1.64 3.53
N LEU A 28 -8.41 -2.17 3.68
CA LEU A 28 -8.17 -3.57 3.99
C LEU A 28 -7.20 -3.70 5.16
N THR A 29 -7.35 -4.79 5.91
CA THR A 29 -6.36 -5.21 6.91
C THR A 29 -5.70 -6.48 6.38
N LEU A 30 -4.41 -6.39 6.05
CA LEU A 30 -3.66 -7.47 5.42
C LEU A 30 -2.41 -7.79 6.24
N LYS A 31 -2.08 -9.07 6.34
CA LYS A 31 -0.78 -9.52 6.83
C LYS A 31 0.21 -9.49 5.68
N VAL A 32 1.41 -8.98 5.94
CA VAL A 32 2.53 -9.13 5.03
C VAL A 32 3.19 -10.48 5.25
N VAL A 33 3.35 -11.25 4.17
CA VAL A 33 3.95 -12.59 4.20
C VAL A 33 5.40 -12.53 3.74
N ASN A 34 5.67 -11.81 2.66
CA ASN A 34 7.01 -11.65 2.10
C ASN A 34 7.08 -10.33 1.33
N THR A 35 8.26 -9.70 1.30
CA THR A 35 8.54 -8.55 0.45
C THR A 35 9.88 -8.71 -0.23
N LYS A 36 9.89 -8.54 -1.56
CA LYS A 36 11.09 -8.63 -2.38
C LYS A 36 11.32 -7.32 -3.12
N MET A 37 12.51 -6.77 -2.98
CA MET A 37 12.95 -5.64 -3.79
C MET A 37 13.05 -6.06 -5.27
N VAL A 38 12.34 -5.37 -6.14
CA VAL A 38 12.32 -5.65 -7.59
C VAL A 38 12.99 -4.56 -8.42
N MET A 39 13.11 -3.34 -7.90
CA MET A 39 13.82 -2.26 -8.56
C MET A 39 14.45 -1.30 -7.55
N GLN A 40 15.71 -0.93 -7.80
CA GLN A 40 16.40 0.13 -7.08
C GLN A 40 17.19 0.95 -8.09
N LYS A 41 16.63 2.09 -8.52
CA LYS A 41 17.29 2.98 -9.50
C LYS A 41 17.63 4.32 -8.85
N GLY A 42 18.92 4.63 -8.80
CA GLY A 42 19.39 6.00 -8.57
C GLY A 42 19.30 6.81 -9.86
N ARG A 43 18.94 8.09 -9.79
CA ARG A 43 19.13 9.02 -10.91
C ARG A 43 20.64 9.37 -10.99
N PRO A 44 21.29 9.23 -12.16
CA PRO A 44 22.71 9.57 -12.30
C PRO A 44 23.02 11.06 -12.11
N ASP A 45 22.11 11.96 -12.54
CA ASP A 45 22.44 13.39 -12.75
C ASP A 45 21.54 14.37 -11.96
N GLY A 46 21.44 14.26 -10.64
CA GLY A 46 20.69 15.23 -9.83
C GLY A 46 21.39 15.55 -8.52
N PRO A 47 21.29 16.80 -8.01
CA PRO A 47 21.93 17.23 -6.76
C PRO A 47 21.41 16.48 -5.51
N GLN A 48 20.33 15.70 -5.66
CA GLN A 48 19.83 14.79 -4.63
C GLN A 48 19.36 13.49 -5.28
N PRO A 49 19.99 12.33 -5.01
CA PRO A 49 19.53 11.06 -5.55
C PRO A 49 18.23 10.65 -4.85
N ARG A 50 17.07 11.00 -5.41
CA ARG A 50 15.81 10.33 -5.07
C ARG A 50 15.92 8.89 -5.60
N GLN A 51 16.39 8.00 -4.75
CA GLN A 51 16.54 6.59 -5.07
C GLN A 51 15.14 5.97 -5.11
N MET A 52 14.63 5.70 -6.30
CA MET A 52 13.35 5.01 -6.44
C MET A 52 13.56 3.54 -6.09
N ARG A 53 12.85 3.10 -5.05
CA ARG A 53 12.84 1.70 -4.60
C ARG A 53 11.45 1.15 -4.85
N ILE A 54 11.34 0.03 -5.54
CA ILE A 54 10.09 -0.69 -5.75
C ILE A 54 10.28 -2.10 -5.20
N ALA A 55 9.32 -2.53 -4.41
CA ALA A 55 9.23 -3.91 -3.95
C ALA A 55 7.88 -4.51 -4.34
N GLU A 56 7.86 -5.82 -4.50
CA GLU A 56 6.65 -6.61 -4.58
C GLU A 56 6.46 -7.30 -3.23
N SER A 57 5.32 -7.05 -2.61
CA SER A 57 4.93 -7.58 -1.32
C SER A 57 3.77 -8.55 -1.48
N LEU A 58 3.97 -9.81 -1.08
CA LEU A 58 2.88 -10.76 -0.92
C LEU A 58 2.15 -10.45 0.38
N VAL A 59 0.88 -10.09 0.26
CA VAL A 59 0.01 -9.72 1.37
C VAL A 59 -1.32 -10.45 1.28
N GLY A 60 -1.98 -10.68 2.42
CA GLY A 60 -3.28 -11.36 2.40
C GLY A 60 -4.01 -11.35 3.73
N ASP A 61 -5.25 -11.82 3.68
CA ASP A 61 -6.11 -12.09 4.82
C ASP A 61 -6.65 -13.53 4.71
N GLU A 62 -7.64 -13.90 5.52
CA GLU A 62 -8.23 -15.24 5.50
C GLU A 62 -8.94 -15.60 4.18
N THR A 63 -9.22 -14.61 3.32
CA THR A 63 -9.97 -14.80 2.06
C THR A 63 -9.07 -14.94 0.84
N GLY A 64 -7.81 -14.53 0.93
CA GLY A 64 -6.87 -14.66 -0.20
C GLY A 64 -5.58 -13.88 -0.03
N MET A 65 -4.71 -14.02 -1.05
CA MET A 65 -3.43 -13.30 -1.14
C MET A 65 -3.32 -12.56 -2.47
N ILE A 66 -2.64 -11.41 -2.45
CA ILE A 66 -2.39 -10.53 -3.59
C ILE A 66 -0.97 -9.97 -3.53
N ILE A 67 -0.46 -9.54 -4.69
CA ILE A 67 0.83 -8.86 -4.80
C ILE A 67 0.61 -7.36 -4.80
N PHE A 68 1.23 -6.66 -3.85
CA PHE A 68 1.27 -5.21 -3.77
C PHE A 68 2.60 -4.69 -4.27
N THR A 69 2.56 -3.74 -5.20
CA THR A 69 3.74 -2.94 -5.54
C THR A 69 3.90 -1.83 -4.52
N THR A 70 4.86 -1.97 -3.61
CA THR A 70 5.22 -0.94 -2.62
C THR A 70 6.34 -0.05 -3.16
N ARG A 71 6.30 1.25 -2.83
CA ARG A 71 7.29 2.22 -3.29
C ARG A 71 8.04 2.84 -2.12
N ASN A 72 9.33 3.04 -2.28
CA ASN A 72 10.23 3.63 -1.29
C ASN A 72 10.13 2.89 0.05
N ASP A 73 9.95 3.62 1.14
CA ASP A 73 9.98 3.06 2.51
C ASP A 73 8.75 2.19 2.82
N GLN A 74 7.71 2.21 1.97
CA GLN A 74 6.52 1.37 2.12
C GLN A 74 6.85 -0.15 2.08
N GLY A 75 7.94 -0.54 1.43
CA GLY A 75 8.39 -1.93 1.35
C GLY A 75 9.58 -2.27 2.25
N ILE A 76 10.09 -1.31 3.02
CA ILE A 76 11.37 -1.43 3.74
C ILE A 76 11.19 -1.85 5.21
N HIS A 77 10.01 -1.62 5.78
CA HIS A 77 9.70 -1.96 7.17
C HIS A 77 8.59 -3.01 7.24
N VAL A 78 8.94 -4.25 6.90
CA VAL A 78 8.13 -5.40 7.28
C VAL A 78 8.94 -6.13 8.36
N LEU A 79 8.56 -5.91 9.62
CA LEU A 79 9.14 -6.59 10.79
C LEU A 79 8.62 -8.03 10.88
#